data_AF-A0A0P4VLJ9-F1
#
_entry.id   AF-A0A0P4VLJ9-F1
#
_cell.length_a   1.000
_cell.length_b   1.000
_cell.length_c   1.000
_cell.angle_alpha   90.00
_cell.angle_beta   90.00
_cell.angle_gamma   90.00
#
_symmetry.space_group_name_H-M   'P 1'
#
loop_
_entity.id
_entity.type
_entity.pdbx_description
1 polymer ?
#
loop_
_entity_poly.entity_id
_entity_poly.type
_entity_poly.pdbx_seq_one_letter_code
_entity_poly.pdbx_strand_id
1 'polypeptide(L)' 'MLIGSCSRYIVGGKAVQTVYWRAQPSAANGQTINRIIKTKKTVSFPTSDHPRPNITTTIRQIHNISKHA' A
#
# COMPACT_ATOMS: atom_id res chain seq x y z
N MET A 1 -4.73 8.31 -5.24
CA MET A 1 -5.36 6.97 -5.33
C MET A 1 -4.42 5.89 -4.77
N LEU A 2 -4.90 4.88 -4.04
CA LEU A 2 -4.06 3.75 -3.56
C LEU A 2 -3.90 2.70 -4.67
N ILE A 3 -2.65 2.35 -5.01
CA ILE A 3 -2.32 1.41 -6.09
C ILE A 3 -1.92 0.04 -5.54
N GLY A 4 -1.31 -0.02 -4.36
CA GLY A 4 -0.92 -1.29 -3.78
C GLY A 4 -0.45 -1.17 -2.35
N SER A 5 -0.34 -2.32 -1.69
CA SER A 5 0.24 -2.44 -0.37
C SER A 5 0.96 -3.77 -0.18
N CYS A 6 2.03 -3.74 0.61
CA CYS A 6 2.81 -4.92 0.98
C CYS A 6 3.04 -4.89 2.49
N SER A 7 2.74 -6.00 3.15
CA SER A 7 2.93 -6.15 4.60
C SER A 7 3.95 -7.24 4.89
N ARG A 8 4.84 -6.99 5.85
CA ARG A 8 5.79 -8.00 6.34
C ARG A 8 5.92 -7.95 7.85
N TYR A 9 6.18 -9.11 8.45
CA TYR A 9 6.63 -9.20 9.84
C TYR A 9 8.06 -8.66 9.97
N ILE A 10 8.30 -7.90 11.03
CA ILE A 10 9.62 -7.36 11.41
C ILE A 10 9.86 -7.60 12.90
N VAL A 11 11.08 -7.34 13.39
CA VAL A 11 11.45 -7.47 14.82
C VAL A 11 11.12 -8.88 15.36
N GLY A 12 11.61 -9.91 14.67
CA GLY A 12 11.31 -11.31 15.03
C GLY A 12 9.82 -11.68 14.96
N GLY A 13 9.03 -10.89 14.24
CA GLY A 13 7.57 -11.03 14.08
C GLY A 13 6.73 -10.46 15.22
N LYS A 14 7.28 -9.52 15.99
CA LYS A 14 6.56 -8.74 17.01
C LYS A 14 5.90 -7.47 16.45
N ALA A 15 6.18 -7.11 15.21
CA ALA A 15 5.54 -5.99 14.55
C ALA A 15 5.29 -6.31 13.07
N VAL A 16 4.25 -5.68 12.51
CA VAL A 16 3.97 -5.70 11.07
C VAL A 16 4.27 -4.32 10.51
N GLN A 17 5.06 -4.30 9.45
CA GLN A 17 5.31 -3.11 8.65
C GLN A 17 4.53 -3.23 7.34
N THR A 18 3.72 -2.22 7.06
CA THR A 18 2.99 -2.08 5.81
C THR A 18 3.52 -0.90 5.01
N VAL A 19 3.82 -1.16 3.75
CA VAL A 19 4.19 -0.17 2.73
C VAL A 19 3.00 0.05 1.82
N TYR A 20 2.70 1.30 1.50
CA TYR A 20 1.63 1.68 0.58
C TYR A 20 2.21 2.45 -0.61
N TRP A 21 1.71 2.17 -1.81
CA TRP A 21 1.99 2.93 -3.03
C TRP A 21 0.74 3.67 -3.46
N ARG A 22 0.84 4.99 -3.64
CA ARG A 22 -0.28 5.85 -4.02
C ARG A 22 0.08 6.64 -5.28
N ALA A 23 -0.83 6.64 -6.26
CA ALA A 23 -0.74 7.56 -7.39
C ALA A 23 -1.17 8.94 -6.89
N GLN A 24 -0.34 9.95 -7.16
CA GLN A 24 -0.74 11.33 -7.01
C GLN A 24 -1.80 11.65 -8.09
N PRO A 25 -2.99 12.13 -7.72
CA PRO A 25 -3.96 12.57 -8.71
C PRO A 25 -3.39 13.77 -9.48
N SER A 26 -3.80 13.92 -10.74
CA SER A 26 -3.39 15.03 -11.61
C SER A 26 -3.62 16.36 -10.90
N ALA A 27 -2.63 17.26 -10.97
CA ALA A 27 -2.77 18.57 -10.35
C ALA A 27 -3.83 19.40 -11.09
N ALA A 28 -4.50 20.32 -10.38
CA ALA A 28 -5.65 21.10 -10.88
C ALA A 28 -5.35 21.93 -12.16
N ASN A 29 -4.08 22.12 -12.47
CA ASN A 29 -3.52 22.81 -13.62
C ASN A 29 -3.24 21.89 -14.83
N GLY A 30 -3.88 20.71 -14.91
CA GLY A 30 -3.80 19.83 -16.08
C GLY A 30 -2.48 19.07 -16.24
N GLN A 31 -1.50 19.29 -15.36
CA GLN A 31 -0.28 18.49 -15.34
C GLN A 31 -0.55 17.10 -14.75
N THR A 32 -0.46 16.08 -15.61
CA THR A 32 -0.50 14.68 -15.20
C THR A 32 0.80 14.33 -14.49
N ILE A 33 0.86 14.57 -13.18
CA ILE A 33 2.02 14.19 -12.38
C ILE A 33 1.94 12.67 -12.14
N ASN A 34 2.63 11.89 -12.98
CA ASN A 34 2.78 10.43 -12.86
C ASN A 34 3.69 10.03 -11.68
N ARG A 35 3.49 10.65 -10.51
CA ARG A 35 4.32 10.40 -9.32
C ARG A 35 3.67 9.33 -8.45
N ILE A 36 4.45 8.30 -8.16
CA ILE A 36 4.10 7.28 -7.16
C ILE A 36 4.68 7.72 -5.81
N ILE A 37 3.81 7.87 -4.82
CA ILE A 37 4.16 8.20 -3.44
C ILE A 37 4.20 6.89 -2.63
N LYS A 38 5.32 6.65 -1.94
CA LYS A 38 5.51 5.51 -1.05
C LYS A 38 5.39 5.97 0.40
N THR A 39 4.50 5.36 1.18
CA THR A 39 4.41 5.58 2.64
C THR A 39 4.60 4.28 3.40
N LYS A 40 5.04 4.36 4.66
CA LYS A 40 5.22 3.20 5.55
C LYS A 40 4.49 3.42 6.87
N LYS A 41 3.88 2.37 7.40
CA LYS A 41 3.30 2.33 8.75
C LYS A 41 3.75 1.06 9.45
N THR A 42 4.12 1.18 10.72
CA THR A 42 4.49 0.05 11.57
C THR A 42 3.47 -0.07 12.68
N VAL A 43 3.01 -1.29 12.94
CA VAL A 43 2.13 -1.63 14.07
C VAL A 43 2.82 -2.73 14.86
N SER A 44 3.03 -2.48 16.15
CA SER A 44 3.59 -3.46 17.09
C SER A 44 2.45 -4.24 17.74
N PHE A 45 2.68 -5.53 17.96
CA PHE A 45 1.74 -6.41 18.65
C PHE A 45 2.38 -6.89 19.96
N PRO A 46 1.57 -7.12 21.00
CA PRO A 46 2.05 -7.85 22.17
C PRO A 46 2.50 -9.26 21.77
N THR A 47 3.39 -9.85 22.56
CA THR A 47 3.76 -11.26 22.40
C THR A 47 2.50 -12.12 22.52
N SER A 48 2.29 -13.01 21.56
CA SER A 48 1.17 -13.94 21.50
C SER A 48 1.67 -15.31 21.07
N ASP A 49 1.17 -16.36 21.71
CA ASP A 49 1.47 -17.76 21.38
C ASP A 49 0.60 -18.29 20.22
N HIS A 50 -0.32 -17.46 19.71
CA HIS A 50 -1.12 -17.86 18.56
C HIS A 50 -0.28 -17.88 17.27
N PRO A 51 -0.53 -18.85 16.38
CA PRO A 51 0.13 -18.90 15.09
C PRO A 51 -0.13 -17.60 14.32
N ARG A 52 0.94 -17.07 13.72
CA ARG A 52 0.86 -15.80 12.99
C ARG A 52 0.01 -15.97 11.73
N PRO A 53 -0.94 -15.06 11.47
CA PRO A 53 -1.69 -15.09 10.23
C PRO A 53 -0.77 -14.86 9.03
N ASN A 54 -1.11 -15.46 7.89
CA ASN A 54 -0.41 -15.17 6.65
C ASN A 54 -0.69 -13.72 6.23
N ILE A 55 0.35 -12.99 5.82
CA ILE A 55 0.23 -11.59 5.42
C ILE A 55 0.26 -11.48 3.90
N THR A 56 -0.76 -10.84 3.36
CA THR A 56 -0.98 -10.76 1.91
C THR A 56 -0.42 -9.47 1.33
N THR A 57 0.11 -9.55 0.11
CA THR A 57 0.44 -8.37 -0.72
C THR A 57 -0.70 -8.13 -1.69
N THR A 58 -1.14 -6.88 -1.83
CA THR A 58 -2.24 -6.51 -2.72
C THR A 58 -1.80 -5.45 -3.73
N ILE A 59 -2.10 -5.68 -5.00
CA ILE A 59 -1.86 -4.74 -6.09
C ILE A 59 -3.20 -4.51 -6.79
N ARG A 60 -3.60 -3.25 -6.88
CA ARG A 60 -4.79 -2.84 -7.63
C ARG A 60 -4.34 -2.47 -9.04
N GLN A 61 -4.85 -3.19 -10.02
CA GLN A 61 -4.72 -2.78 -11.41
C GLN A 61 -5.62 -1.55 -11.61
N ILE A 62 -5.02 -0.40 -11.91
CA ILE A 62 -5.79 0.80 -12.25
C ILE A 62 -6.21 0.63 -13.71
N HIS A 63 -7.42 0.11 -13.94
CA HIS A 63 -8.02 0.20 -15.26
C HIS A 63 -8.51 1.64 -15.46
N ASN A 64 -7.70 2.45 -16.15
CA ASN A 64 -8.22 3.67 -16.76
C ASN A 64 -9.16 3.24 -17.88
N ILE A 65 -10.43 2.99 -17.58
CA ILE A 65 -11.46 2.91 -18.61
C ILE A 65 -11.61 4.34 -19.13
N SER A 66 -10.87 4.67 -20.20
CA SER A 66 -11.15 5.86 -20.98
C SER A 66 -12.55 5.68 -21.56
N LYS A 67 -13.55 6.31 -20.94
CA LYS A 67 -14.86 6.47 -21.59
C LYS A 67 -14.63 7.37 -22.80
N HIS A 68 -14.44 6.75 -23.97
CA HIS A 68 -14.70 7.39 -25.25
C HIS A 68 -16.20 7.20 -25.54
N ALA A 69 -16.95 8.29 -25.45
CA ALA A 69 -18.12 8.66 -26.23
C ALA A 69 -18.77 9.88 -25.57
#